data_AF-A0AAP6JFV2-F1
#
_entry.id   AF-A0AAP6JFV2-F1
#
_cell.length_a   1.000
_cell.length_b   1.000
_cell.length_c   1.000
_cell.angle_alpha   90.00
_cell.angle_beta   90.00
_cell.angle_gamma   90.00
#
_symmetry.space_group_name_H-M   'P 1'
#
loop_
_entity.id
_entity.type
_entity.pdbx_description
1 polymer ?
#
loop_
_entity_poly.entity_id
_entity_poly.type
_entity_poly.pdbx_seq_one_letter_code
_entity_poly.pdbx_strand_id
1 'polypeptide(L)'
;MPHLTHLEDLGTAGVPRVIEQALAWKADGPGAHLRDVLLGMLFFNPSLRTRASFEAVMARGGGSALILEAGKGAWAMEHREGIAMDGDRPEHVREAAPVLSRYVDLLAVRAFAQLQDDQVDEGDALIRAFRAHATVPVISMESAREHLCQGLADVLTLRERYGSLKGLPVTLSWAPHIKPLPKAVPNSFLLTAAAAGCQVRIAHPPGFELPGPVMAQAEALAAESGGSVELGHDQAAALAGSRAVYAKAWGPVLPAAGDAAAMMQAHPDWQVGPAQMARAETDASLLHCLPVRRNVEVAATLLDSPASAVVDQAENRFHVQRVLLDMALGQSALTERSAA
;
A
#
# COMPACT_ATOMS: atom_id res chain seq x y z
N MET A 1 6.25 17.96 12.04
CA MET A 1 5.90 17.82 10.61
C MET A 1 5.15 16.50 10.46
N PRO A 2 4.11 16.39 9.61
CA PRO A 2 3.25 15.21 9.62
C PRO A 2 3.96 13.98 9.03
N HIS A 3 3.95 12.86 9.75
CA HIS A 3 4.30 11.55 9.17
C HIS A 3 3.13 11.08 8.29
N LEU A 4 3.42 10.35 7.20
CA LEU A 4 2.44 9.79 6.28
C LEU A 4 2.68 8.29 6.13
N THR A 5 2.26 7.54 7.14
CA THR A 5 2.53 6.10 7.25
C THR A 5 1.29 5.24 7.12
N HIS A 6 0.14 5.77 7.50
CA HIS A 6 -1.16 5.10 7.49
C HIS A 6 -2.20 6.04 6.89
N LEU A 7 -3.33 5.49 6.43
CA LEU A 7 -4.41 6.27 5.84
C LEU A 7 -4.94 7.35 6.79
N GLU A 8 -5.01 7.04 8.09
CA GLU A 8 -5.47 7.96 9.14
C GLU A 8 -4.66 9.26 9.21
N ASP A 9 -3.38 9.21 8.84
CA ASP A 9 -2.49 10.37 8.85
C ASP A 9 -2.93 11.44 7.83
N LEU A 10 -3.73 11.06 6.83
CA LEU A 10 -4.23 11.98 5.80
C LEU A 10 -5.50 12.73 6.22
N GLY A 11 -6.20 12.25 7.26
CA GLY A 11 -7.52 12.75 7.63
C GLY A 11 -8.60 12.47 6.56
N THR A 12 -9.82 12.91 6.85
CA THR A 12 -11.03 12.52 6.09
C THR A 12 -11.07 13.10 4.67
N ALA A 13 -10.62 14.33 4.49
CA ALA A 13 -10.45 14.96 3.18
C ALA A 13 -9.14 14.57 2.45
N GLY A 14 -8.32 13.73 3.09
CA GLY A 14 -6.97 13.41 2.66
C GLY A 14 -6.91 12.63 1.34
N VAL A 15 -7.72 11.57 1.22
CA VAL A 15 -7.78 10.75 0.00
C VAL A 15 -8.20 11.59 -1.21
N PRO A 16 -9.36 12.29 -1.22
CA PRO A 16 -9.73 13.13 -2.36
C PRO A 16 -8.66 14.15 -2.74
N ARG A 17 -8.03 14.80 -1.75
CA ARG A 17 -6.96 15.78 -2.00
C ARG A 17 -5.76 15.17 -2.71
N VAL A 18 -5.30 13.99 -2.26
CA VAL A 18 -4.17 13.31 -2.90
C VAL A 18 -4.51 12.91 -4.33
N ILE A 19 -5.71 12.36 -4.56
CA ILE A 19 -6.14 11.90 -5.88
C ILE A 19 -6.22 13.05 -6.88
N GLU A 20 -6.89 14.16 -6.53
CA GLU A 20 -7.03 15.30 -7.43
C GLU A 20 -5.68 15.99 -7.70
N GLN A 21 -4.81 16.08 -6.69
CA GLN A 21 -3.46 16.61 -6.90
C GLN A 21 -2.61 15.70 -7.80
N ALA A 22 -2.70 14.38 -7.62
CA ALA A 22 -1.97 13.41 -8.44
C ALA A 22 -2.46 13.42 -9.89
N LEU A 23 -3.77 13.57 -10.14
CA LEU A 23 -4.33 13.75 -11.48
C LEU A 23 -3.76 15.00 -12.17
N ALA A 24 -3.77 16.14 -11.48
CA ALA A 24 -3.22 17.38 -12.01
C ALA A 24 -1.72 17.23 -12.36
N TRP A 25 -0.96 16.64 -11.46
CA TRP A 25 0.49 16.44 -11.64
C TRP A 25 0.87 15.40 -12.67
N LYS A 26 -0.03 14.46 -12.97
CA LYS A 26 0.14 13.52 -14.07
C LYS A 26 -0.02 14.24 -15.42
N ALA A 27 -0.92 15.21 -15.53
CA ALA A 27 -1.12 16.01 -16.75
C ALA A 27 0.02 17.00 -17.04
N ASP A 28 0.54 17.67 -16.00
CA ASP A 28 1.56 18.74 -16.16
C ASP A 28 3.01 18.24 -16.22
N GLY A 29 3.22 16.93 -16.03
CA GLY A 29 4.55 16.32 -15.98
C GLY A 29 5.30 16.59 -14.66
N PRO A 30 6.52 16.03 -14.50
CA PRO A 30 7.30 16.21 -13.28
C PRO A 30 7.97 17.60 -13.24
N GLY A 31 7.47 18.49 -12.39
CA GLY A 31 8.15 19.75 -12.05
C GLY A 31 9.27 19.56 -11.02
N ALA A 32 10.13 20.56 -10.83
CA ALA A 32 11.27 20.53 -9.90
C ALA A 32 10.91 20.83 -8.43
N HIS A 33 9.85 20.20 -7.93
CA HIS A 33 9.27 20.41 -6.59
C HIS A 33 10.05 19.71 -5.46
N LEU A 34 11.11 18.96 -5.76
CA LEU A 34 11.93 18.27 -4.75
C LEU A 34 13.40 18.71 -4.82
N ARG A 35 13.66 19.92 -5.36
CA ARG A 35 15.02 20.44 -5.50
C ARG A 35 15.70 20.48 -4.13
N ASP A 36 16.93 19.95 -4.09
CA ASP A 36 17.78 19.89 -2.90
C ASP A 36 17.16 19.13 -1.71
N VAL A 37 16.13 18.31 -1.97
CA VAL A 37 15.55 17.39 -0.99
C VAL A 37 16.31 16.07 -1.04
N LEU A 38 16.75 15.59 0.13
CA LEU A 38 17.35 14.28 0.30
C LEU A 38 16.38 13.33 1.01
N LEU A 39 16.06 12.21 0.36
CA LEU A 39 15.18 11.16 0.89
C LEU A 39 16.00 9.96 1.36
N GLY A 40 15.91 9.60 2.64
CA GLY A 40 16.47 8.35 3.17
C GLY A 40 15.48 7.20 3.00
N MET A 41 15.76 6.24 2.12
CA MET A 41 14.92 5.08 1.83
C MET A 41 15.44 3.82 2.55
N LEU A 42 14.78 3.43 3.63
CA LEU A 42 15.11 2.25 4.43
C LEU A 42 14.30 1.03 3.98
N PHE A 43 15.01 0.00 3.52
CA PHE A 43 14.45 -1.28 3.11
C PHE A 43 14.84 -2.38 4.08
N PHE A 44 13.88 -2.86 4.87
CA PHE A 44 13.99 -4.12 5.62
C PHE A 44 13.61 -5.33 4.78
N ASN A 45 12.93 -5.10 3.64
CA ASN A 45 12.54 -6.12 2.68
C ASN A 45 12.74 -5.59 1.25
N PRO A 46 13.19 -6.43 0.31
CA PRO A 46 13.45 -5.99 -1.06
C PRO A 46 12.17 -5.56 -1.80
N SER A 47 12.28 -4.59 -2.69
CA SER A 47 11.21 -4.21 -3.63
C SER A 47 11.76 -3.58 -4.89
N LEU A 48 11.32 -4.08 -6.05
CA LEU A 48 11.67 -3.50 -7.36
C LEU A 48 10.92 -2.18 -7.60
N ARG A 49 9.58 -2.25 -7.62
CA ARG A 49 8.74 -1.10 -8.00
C ARG A 49 8.82 0.03 -6.99
N THR A 50 8.83 -0.27 -5.69
CA THR A 50 8.90 0.78 -4.67
C THR A 50 10.23 1.52 -4.73
N ARG A 51 11.36 0.80 -4.88
CA ARG A 51 12.67 1.42 -5.11
C ARG A 51 12.67 2.29 -6.36
N ALA A 52 12.35 1.70 -7.50
CA ALA A 52 12.42 2.39 -8.80
C ALA A 52 11.49 3.61 -8.86
N SER A 53 10.28 3.52 -8.30
CA SER A 53 9.31 4.62 -8.33
C SER A 53 9.73 5.80 -7.45
N PHE A 54 10.09 5.57 -6.17
CA PHE A 54 10.57 6.65 -5.30
C PHE A 54 11.87 7.29 -5.81
N GLU A 55 12.82 6.49 -6.29
CA GLU A 55 14.07 6.99 -6.86
C GLU A 55 13.81 7.86 -8.11
N ALA A 56 12.90 7.41 -8.99
CA ALA A 56 12.47 8.20 -10.14
C ALA A 56 11.75 9.49 -9.74
N VAL A 57 10.92 9.47 -8.68
CA VAL A 57 10.26 10.66 -8.15
C VAL A 57 11.27 11.69 -7.68
N MET A 58 12.25 11.27 -6.86
CA MET A 58 13.32 12.16 -6.38
C MET A 58 14.13 12.72 -7.55
N ALA A 59 14.63 11.86 -8.44
CA ALA A 59 15.46 12.27 -9.57
C ALA A 59 14.74 13.23 -10.51
N ARG A 60 13.46 12.97 -10.85
CA ARG A 60 12.66 13.85 -11.72
C ARG A 60 12.20 15.12 -11.01
N GLY A 61 12.07 15.09 -9.69
CA GLY A 61 11.74 16.25 -8.87
C GLY A 61 12.94 17.17 -8.58
N GLY A 62 14.17 16.78 -8.95
CA GLY A 62 15.39 17.53 -8.68
C GLY A 62 16.04 17.24 -7.32
N GLY A 63 15.59 16.20 -6.63
CA GLY A 63 16.13 15.73 -5.35
C GLY A 63 16.99 14.49 -5.50
N SER A 64 17.44 13.95 -4.37
CA SER A 64 18.28 12.75 -4.30
C SER A 64 17.72 11.73 -3.31
N ALA A 65 18.00 10.46 -3.53
CA ALA A 65 17.60 9.37 -2.63
C ALA A 65 18.82 8.59 -2.13
N LEU A 66 18.88 8.33 -0.84
CA LEU A 66 19.83 7.42 -0.21
C LEU A 66 19.14 6.07 0.03
N ILE A 67 19.65 5.00 -0.56
CA ILE A 67 19.07 3.66 -0.41
C ILE A 67 19.83 2.92 0.68
N LEU A 68 19.13 2.55 1.75
CA LEU A 68 19.67 1.88 2.94
C LEU A 68 19.00 0.51 3.10
N GLU A 69 19.74 -0.56 2.80
CA GLU A 69 19.25 -1.94 2.93
C GLU A 69 19.67 -2.52 4.29
N ALA A 70 18.78 -2.44 5.28
CA ALA A 70 19.02 -2.92 6.64
C ALA A 70 19.28 -4.44 6.65
N GLY A 71 20.38 -4.87 7.24
CA GLY A 71 20.82 -6.26 7.31
C GLY A 71 21.50 -6.81 6.04
N LYS A 72 21.74 -5.96 5.03
CA LYS A 72 22.51 -6.34 3.83
C LYS A 72 23.65 -5.36 3.53
N GLY A 73 23.31 -4.08 3.40
CA GLY A 73 24.26 -2.98 3.14
C GLY A 73 24.41 -2.01 4.32
N ALA A 74 23.48 -2.07 5.27
CA ALA A 74 23.54 -1.38 6.56
C ALA A 74 23.34 -2.41 7.69
N TRP A 75 23.67 -2.02 8.92
CA TRP A 75 23.42 -2.86 10.09
C TRP A 75 21.94 -3.22 10.22
N ALA A 76 21.65 -4.42 10.72
CA ALA A 76 20.29 -4.77 11.10
C ALA A 76 19.88 -3.93 12.32
N MET A 77 18.64 -3.44 12.34
CA MET A 77 18.17 -2.56 13.40
C MET A 77 17.25 -3.28 14.38
N GLU A 78 17.39 -2.98 15.66
CA GLU A 78 16.49 -3.39 16.73
C GLU A 78 15.42 -2.33 16.99
N HIS A 79 14.19 -2.76 17.25
CA HIS A 79 13.07 -1.86 17.57
C HIS A 79 12.34 -2.27 18.85
N ARG A 80 12.68 -3.43 19.44
CA ARG A 80 12.09 -3.92 20.68
C ARG A 80 12.71 -3.22 21.87
N GLU A 81 11.84 -2.71 22.72
CA GLU A 81 12.24 -1.95 23.91
C GLU A 81 12.74 -2.84 25.04
N GLY A 82 13.72 -2.34 25.79
CA GLY A 82 14.19 -2.95 27.05
C GLY A 82 14.93 -4.28 26.91
N ILE A 83 15.34 -4.67 25.71
CA ILE A 83 16.10 -5.90 25.49
C ILE A 83 17.61 -5.68 25.66
N ALA A 84 18.34 -6.72 26.06
CA ALA A 84 19.78 -6.77 25.82
C ALA A 84 20.04 -7.04 24.34
N MET A 85 20.82 -6.19 23.67
CA MET A 85 21.16 -6.31 22.25
C MET A 85 22.40 -7.20 22.05
N ASP A 86 22.37 -8.43 22.56
CA ASP A 86 23.44 -9.43 22.44
C ASP A 86 23.29 -10.32 21.19
N GLY A 87 22.41 -9.94 20.27
CA GLY A 87 22.12 -10.61 19.00
C GLY A 87 22.75 -9.97 17.77
N ASP A 88 22.10 -10.17 16.62
CA ASP A 88 22.57 -9.77 15.28
C ASP A 88 22.17 -8.35 14.86
N ARG A 89 21.50 -7.60 15.75
CA ARG A 89 21.03 -6.23 15.53
C ARG A 89 21.82 -5.26 16.41
N PRO A 90 22.95 -4.71 15.92
CA PRO A 90 23.85 -3.93 16.76
C PRO A 90 23.39 -2.49 17.02
N GLU A 91 22.34 -1.99 16.36
CA GLU A 91 21.87 -0.61 16.50
C GLU A 91 20.35 -0.57 16.72
N HIS A 92 19.90 0.25 17.69
CA HIS A 92 18.48 0.44 17.96
C HIS A 92 17.92 1.59 17.11
N VAL A 93 16.64 1.51 16.73
CA VAL A 93 15.94 2.58 15.98
C VAL A 93 15.96 3.92 16.73
N ARG A 94 16.11 3.88 18.06
CA ARG A 94 16.26 5.06 18.94
C ARG A 94 17.46 5.92 18.60
N GLU A 95 18.57 5.30 18.19
CA GLU A 95 19.77 6.00 17.75
C GLU A 95 19.75 6.22 16.24
N ALA A 96 19.38 5.19 15.47
CA ALA A 96 19.44 5.24 14.01
C ALA A 96 18.50 6.31 13.41
N ALA A 97 17.23 6.38 13.85
CA ALA A 97 16.25 7.30 13.28
C ALA A 97 16.65 8.79 13.43
N PRO A 98 17.03 9.29 14.62
CA PRO A 98 17.48 10.68 14.74
C PRO A 98 18.81 10.94 14.05
N VAL A 99 19.76 9.99 14.01
CA VAL A 99 21.00 10.13 13.25
C VAL A 99 20.71 10.33 11.77
N LEU A 100 19.90 9.46 11.17
CA LEU A 100 19.50 9.59 9.77
C LEU A 100 18.74 10.89 9.51
N SER A 101 17.88 11.30 10.46
CA SER A 101 17.15 12.57 10.39
C SER A 101 18.04 13.81 10.38
N ARG A 102 19.33 13.71 10.76
CA ARG A 102 20.31 14.80 10.60
C ARG A 102 20.90 14.90 9.21
N TYR A 103 20.77 13.85 8.40
CA TYR A 103 21.35 13.77 7.07
C TYR A 103 20.33 14.05 5.98
N VAL A 104 19.07 13.64 6.19
CA VAL A 104 18.02 13.67 5.16
C VAL A 104 16.86 14.59 5.55
N ASP A 105 16.08 15.03 4.57
CA ASP A 105 14.88 15.85 4.80
C ASP A 105 13.63 15.00 5.07
N LEU A 106 13.60 13.74 4.59
CA LEU A 106 12.53 12.77 4.86
C LEU A 106 13.10 11.36 5.01
N LEU A 107 12.39 10.52 5.76
CA LEU A 107 12.62 9.08 5.81
C LEU A 107 11.45 8.33 5.15
N ALA A 108 11.76 7.36 4.30
CA ALA A 108 10.81 6.43 3.73
C ALA A 108 11.15 5.01 4.20
N VAL A 109 10.24 4.33 4.88
CA VAL A 109 10.51 3.05 5.56
C VAL A 109 9.63 1.96 4.97
N ARG A 110 10.25 0.82 4.61
CA ARG A 110 9.57 -0.40 4.16
C ARG A 110 9.86 -1.56 5.10
N ALA A 111 8.82 -2.10 5.71
CA ALA A 111 8.90 -3.16 6.72
C ALA A 111 7.72 -4.12 6.59
N PHE A 112 7.98 -5.39 6.27
CA PHE A 112 6.90 -6.37 6.12
C PHE A 112 6.47 -6.97 7.46
N ALA A 113 5.22 -7.45 7.44
CA ALA A 113 4.69 -8.38 8.41
C ALA A 113 5.62 -9.59 8.61
N GLN A 114 5.72 -10.06 9.84
CA GLN A 114 6.47 -11.26 10.20
C GLN A 114 5.68 -12.53 9.89
N LEU A 115 4.35 -12.41 9.74
CA LEU A 115 3.44 -13.51 9.42
C LEU A 115 3.44 -14.63 10.47
N GLN A 116 3.52 -14.24 11.74
CA GLN A 116 3.50 -15.16 12.88
C GLN A 116 2.25 -14.95 13.75
N ASP A 117 1.88 -13.70 13.98
CA ASP A 117 0.77 -13.30 14.84
C ASP A 117 0.15 -12.02 14.28
N ASP A 118 -1.16 -12.05 14.05
CA ASP A 118 -1.87 -10.91 13.45
C ASP A 118 -1.88 -9.69 14.39
N GLN A 119 -1.87 -9.87 15.72
CA GLN A 119 -1.81 -8.74 16.67
C GLN A 119 -0.45 -8.05 16.63
N VAL A 120 0.63 -8.82 16.45
CA VAL A 120 1.98 -8.26 16.32
C VAL A 120 2.10 -7.48 15.01
N ASP A 121 1.64 -8.06 13.90
CA ASP A 121 1.69 -7.42 12.58
C ASP A 121 0.81 -6.17 12.53
N GLU A 122 -0.40 -6.20 13.13
CA GLU A 122 -1.26 -5.02 13.27
C GLU A 122 -0.66 -3.94 14.18
N GLY A 123 0.21 -4.32 15.11
CA GLY A 123 0.93 -3.38 15.97
C GLY A 123 1.89 -2.46 15.19
N ASP A 124 2.37 -2.90 14.02
CA ASP A 124 3.27 -2.17 13.12
C ASP A 124 4.47 -1.51 13.83
N ALA A 125 5.08 -2.26 14.75
CA ALA A 125 6.02 -1.74 15.75
C ALA A 125 7.22 -1.01 15.14
N LEU A 126 7.74 -1.48 14.01
CA LEU A 126 8.91 -0.87 13.36
C LEU A 126 8.59 0.52 12.80
N ILE A 127 7.47 0.66 12.08
CA ILE A 127 7.02 1.98 11.59
C ILE A 127 6.73 2.92 12.75
N ARG A 128 6.08 2.43 13.81
CA ARG A 128 5.83 3.23 15.02
C ARG A 128 7.12 3.69 15.70
N ALA A 129 8.15 2.83 15.76
CA ALA A 129 9.46 3.21 16.29
C ALA A 129 10.11 4.33 15.47
N PHE A 130 10.07 4.25 14.13
CA PHE A 130 10.56 5.35 13.28
C PHE A 130 9.75 6.64 13.49
N ARG A 131 8.42 6.56 13.59
CA ARG A 131 7.57 7.74 13.92
C ARG A 131 7.94 8.36 15.27
N ALA A 132 8.26 7.54 16.26
CA ALA A 132 8.56 8.01 17.62
C ALA A 132 9.93 8.71 17.73
N HIS A 133 10.90 8.32 16.90
CA HIS A 133 12.30 8.73 17.05
C HIS A 133 12.85 9.61 15.93
N ALA A 134 12.24 9.60 14.73
CA ALA A 134 12.64 10.47 13.65
C ALA A 134 12.30 11.94 13.95
N THR A 135 13.21 12.86 13.60
CA THR A 135 12.97 14.31 13.71
C THR A 135 12.51 14.94 12.40
N VAL A 136 12.48 14.15 11.32
CA VAL A 136 11.95 14.51 9.99
C VAL A 136 10.71 13.65 9.67
N PRO A 137 9.88 14.05 8.68
CA PRO A 137 8.72 13.26 8.29
C PRO A 137 9.09 11.83 7.90
N VAL A 138 8.21 10.89 8.23
CA VAL A 138 8.35 9.46 7.89
C VAL A 138 7.21 9.07 6.97
N ILE A 139 7.54 8.44 5.85
CA ILE A 139 6.60 7.91 4.86
C ILE A 139 6.67 6.39 4.86
N SER A 140 5.52 5.72 4.92
CA SER A 140 5.49 4.26 4.77
C SER A 140 5.55 3.88 3.29
N MET A 141 6.57 3.11 2.94
CA MET A 141 6.73 2.48 1.63
C MET A 141 5.99 1.13 1.50
N GLU A 142 5.54 0.60 2.64
CA GLU A 142 4.70 -0.58 2.91
C GLU A 142 5.11 -1.05 4.31
N SER A 143 4.13 -1.20 5.19
CA SER A 143 4.31 -1.65 6.55
C SER A 143 3.76 -3.07 6.76
N ALA A 144 3.78 -3.57 7.99
CA ALA A 144 3.13 -4.83 8.31
C ALA A 144 1.61 -4.75 8.12
N ARG A 145 1.04 -3.56 8.32
CA ARG A 145 -0.39 -3.29 8.36
C ARG A 145 -0.96 -2.63 7.11
N GLU A 146 -0.25 -1.68 6.50
CA GLU A 146 -0.76 -0.89 5.37
C GLU A 146 0.31 -0.66 4.28
N HIS A 147 -0.11 -0.63 3.03
CA HIS A 147 0.61 -0.06 1.89
C HIS A 147 -0.07 1.22 1.36
N LEU A 148 0.05 2.32 2.11
CA LEU A 148 -0.60 3.61 1.80
C LEU A 148 -0.40 4.08 0.35
N CYS A 149 0.85 4.11 -0.15
CA CYS A 149 1.12 4.53 -1.53
C CYS A 149 0.43 3.64 -2.58
N GLN A 150 0.24 2.35 -2.30
CA GLN A 150 -0.44 1.43 -3.21
C GLN A 150 -1.94 1.68 -3.19
N GLY A 151 -2.57 1.71 -2.01
CA GLY A 151 -4.02 1.93 -1.90
C GLY A 151 -4.48 3.25 -2.55
N LEU A 152 -3.66 4.31 -2.45
CA LEU A 152 -3.94 5.59 -3.13
C LEU A 152 -3.73 5.51 -4.65
N ALA A 153 -2.71 4.78 -5.12
CA ALA A 153 -2.51 4.56 -6.55
C ALA A 153 -3.66 3.73 -7.15
N ASP A 154 -4.20 2.78 -6.38
CA ASP A 154 -5.34 1.95 -6.77
C ASP A 154 -6.59 2.83 -6.97
N VAL A 155 -6.88 3.71 -6.01
CA VAL A 155 -8.00 4.67 -6.08
C VAL A 155 -7.81 5.69 -7.21
N LEU A 156 -6.57 6.15 -7.45
CA LEU A 156 -6.26 7.03 -8.59
C LEU A 156 -6.58 6.33 -9.92
N THR A 157 -6.20 5.07 -10.07
CA THR A 157 -6.53 4.29 -11.27
C THR A 157 -8.03 4.13 -11.44
N LEU A 158 -8.79 3.89 -10.38
CA LEU A 158 -10.26 3.83 -10.45
C LEU A 158 -10.85 5.18 -10.87
N ARG A 159 -10.33 6.29 -10.34
CA ARG A 159 -10.77 7.66 -10.67
C ARG A 159 -10.55 7.96 -12.14
N GLU A 160 -9.40 7.57 -12.70
CA GLU A 160 -9.08 7.72 -14.12
C GLU A 160 -10.00 6.89 -15.02
N ARG A 161 -10.29 5.65 -14.63
CA ARG A 161 -11.10 4.71 -15.43
C ARG A 161 -12.59 5.06 -15.42
N TYR A 162 -13.11 5.58 -14.31
CA TYR A 162 -14.55 5.67 -14.08
C TYR A 162 -15.08 7.07 -13.79
N GLY A 163 -14.21 8.06 -13.65
CA GLY A 163 -14.62 9.37 -13.21
C GLY A 163 -15.03 9.29 -11.73
N SER A 164 -16.32 9.37 -11.41
CA SER A 164 -16.78 9.40 -10.02
C SER A 164 -16.53 8.06 -9.32
N LEU A 165 -16.01 8.11 -8.08
CA LEU A 165 -15.83 6.95 -7.22
C LEU A 165 -17.00 6.71 -6.26
N LYS A 166 -17.84 7.74 -6.04
CA LYS A 166 -18.98 7.65 -5.14
C LYS A 166 -19.96 6.58 -5.62
N GLY A 167 -20.18 5.57 -4.79
CA GLY A 167 -21.05 4.44 -5.08
C GLY A 167 -20.48 3.44 -6.10
N LEU A 168 -19.20 3.57 -6.50
CA LEU A 168 -18.59 2.66 -7.47
C LEU A 168 -18.46 1.25 -6.86
N PRO A 169 -19.10 0.21 -7.41
CA PRO A 169 -18.99 -1.14 -6.87
C PRO A 169 -17.64 -1.76 -7.26
N VAL A 170 -16.83 -2.09 -6.26
CA VAL A 170 -15.51 -2.69 -6.43
C VAL A 170 -15.37 -3.93 -5.57
N THR A 171 -14.71 -4.96 -6.08
CA THR A 171 -14.54 -6.23 -5.37
C THR A 171 -13.07 -6.51 -5.12
N LEU A 172 -12.68 -6.63 -3.86
CA LEU A 172 -11.43 -7.25 -3.42
C LEU A 172 -11.64 -8.77 -3.35
N SER A 173 -11.12 -9.48 -4.36
CA SER A 173 -11.15 -10.93 -4.40
C SER A 173 -9.84 -11.50 -3.89
N TRP A 174 -9.93 -12.45 -2.95
CA TRP A 174 -8.82 -13.35 -2.67
C TRP A 174 -8.41 -14.12 -3.92
N ALA A 175 -7.12 -14.42 -4.02
CA ALA A 175 -6.54 -15.23 -5.08
C ALA A 175 -5.54 -16.24 -4.48
N PRO A 176 -5.34 -17.41 -5.10
CA PRO A 176 -4.44 -18.44 -4.58
C PRO A 176 -2.97 -18.06 -4.77
N HIS A 177 -2.10 -18.59 -3.91
CA HIS A 177 -0.66 -18.39 -4.01
C HIS A 177 0.09 -19.57 -3.37
N ILE A 178 1.37 -19.74 -3.68
CA ILE A 178 2.15 -20.89 -3.19
C ILE A 178 2.56 -20.78 -1.70
N LYS A 179 2.34 -19.62 -1.08
CA LYS A 179 2.73 -19.29 0.30
C LYS A 179 1.87 -18.15 0.84
N PRO A 180 1.72 -18.01 2.17
CA PRO A 180 1.02 -16.87 2.76
C PRO A 180 1.73 -15.55 2.43
N LEU A 181 0.94 -14.48 2.30
CA LEU A 181 1.43 -13.13 2.00
C LEU A 181 0.86 -12.11 3.00
N PRO A 182 1.53 -10.95 3.19
CA PRO A 182 1.05 -9.88 4.08
C PRO A 182 -0.34 -9.35 3.72
N LYS A 183 -1.07 -8.89 4.74
CA LYS A 183 -2.39 -8.27 4.63
C LYS A 183 -2.33 -6.76 4.32
N ALA A 184 -1.13 -6.17 4.25
CA ALA A 184 -0.94 -4.73 4.00
C ALA A 184 -1.63 -4.19 2.74
N VAL A 185 -1.56 -4.92 1.61
CA VAL A 185 -2.21 -4.51 0.36
C VAL A 185 -3.74 -4.64 0.42
N PRO A 186 -4.34 -5.79 0.79
CA PRO A 186 -5.80 -5.86 0.89
C PRO A 186 -6.36 -4.89 1.92
N ASN A 187 -5.68 -4.69 3.07
CA ASN A 187 -6.05 -3.67 4.05
C ASN A 187 -6.07 -2.28 3.40
N SER A 188 -5.00 -1.89 2.72
CA SER A 188 -4.93 -0.57 2.10
C SER A 188 -5.95 -0.36 0.98
N PHE A 189 -6.19 -1.35 0.12
CA PHE A 189 -7.23 -1.23 -0.90
C PHE A 189 -8.61 -1.04 -0.28
N LEU A 190 -8.95 -1.85 0.74
CA LEU A 190 -10.21 -1.73 1.46
C LEU A 190 -10.37 -0.34 2.07
N LEU A 191 -9.38 0.12 2.84
CA LEU A 191 -9.44 1.39 3.54
C LEU A 191 -9.51 2.58 2.58
N THR A 192 -8.68 2.62 1.53
CA THR A 192 -8.67 3.75 0.59
C THR A 192 -9.91 3.77 -0.30
N ALA A 193 -10.41 2.62 -0.74
CA ALA A 193 -11.64 2.56 -1.54
C ALA A 193 -12.87 2.94 -0.71
N ALA A 194 -12.96 2.50 0.55
CA ALA A 194 -14.01 2.92 1.47
C ALA A 194 -13.97 4.44 1.70
N ALA A 195 -12.78 4.99 2.00
CA ALA A 195 -12.58 6.43 2.17
C ALA A 195 -12.91 7.24 0.90
N ALA A 196 -12.74 6.67 -0.29
CA ALA A 196 -13.12 7.29 -1.56
C ALA A 196 -14.63 7.21 -1.88
N GLY A 197 -15.42 6.54 -1.02
CA GLY A 197 -16.87 6.41 -1.19
C GLY A 197 -17.30 5.26 -2.11
N CYS A 198 -16.43 4.29 -2.39
CA CYS A 198 -16.79 3.10 -3.16
C CYS A 198 -17.74 2.18 -2.37
N GLN A 199 -18.46 1.31 -3.08
CA GLN A 199 -19.14 0.15 -2.49
C GLN A 199 -18.19 -1.04 -2.57
N VAL A 200 -17.48 -1.32 -1.49
CA VAL A 200 -16.41 -2.33 -1.44
C VAL A 200 -16.99 -3.68 -1.03
N ARG A 201 -16.82 -4.68 -1.88
CA ARG A 201 -17.08 -6.09 -1.54
C ARG A 201 -15.77 -6.82 -1.33
N ILE A 202 -15.70 -7.65 -0.31
CA ILE A 202 -14.54 -8.49 -0.02
C ILE A 202 -14.99 -9.94 -0.13
N ALA A 203 -14.28 -10.72 -0.93
CA ALA A 203 -14.55 -12.14 -1.08
C ALA A 203 -13.31 -12.97 -0.78
N HIS A 204 -13.43 -13.93 0.14
CA HIS A 204 -12.36 -14.89 0.42
C HIS A 204 -12.89 -16.24 0.94
N PRO A 205 -12.14 -17.34 0.80
CA PRO A 205 -12.47 -18.60 1.48
C PRO A 205 -12.46 -18.42 3.00
N PRO A 206 -13.26 -19.16 3.78
CA PRO A 206 -13.20 -19.10 5.24
C PRO A 206 -11.79 -19.35 5.79
N GLY A 207 -11.38 -18.60 6.83
CA GLY A 207 -10.03 -18.68 7.42
C GLY A 207 -9.03 -17.66 6.87
N PHE A 208 -9.47 -16.79 5.95
CA PHE A 208 -8.69 -15.70 5.36
C PHE A 208 -9.24 -14.31 5.74
N GLU A 209 -9.87 -14.20 6.90
CA GLU A 209 -10.46 -12.96 7.37
C GLU A 209 -9.39 -11.85 7.50
N LEU A 210 -9.75 -10.63 7.07
CA LEU A 210 -8.96 -9.45 7.37
C LEU A 210 -9.14 -9.06 8.85
N PRO A 211 -8.18 -8.35 9.47
CA PRO A 211 -8.24 -8.01 10.89
C PRO A 211 -9.49 -7.20 11.23
N GLY A 212 -10.17 -7.56 12.32
CA GLY A 212 -11.38 -6.87 12.80
C GLY A 212 -11.23 -5.34 12.95
N PRO A 213 -10.11 -4.82 13.49
CA PRO A 213 -9.87 -3.37 13.55
C PRO A 213 -9.83 -2.69 12.17
N VAL A 214 -9.29 -3.36 11.14
CA VAL A 214 -9.26 -2.84 9.76
C VAL A 214 -10.67 -2.83 9.17
N MET A 215 -11.45 -3.89 9.40
CA MET A 215 -12.86 -3.95 8.97
C MET A 215 -13.70 -2.83 9.59
N ALA A 216 -13.60 -2.63 10.91
CA ALA A 216 -14.30 -1.56 11.60
C ALA A 216 -13.89 -0.16 11.11
N GLN A 217 -12.60 0.04 10.84
CA GLN A 217 -12.11 1.29 10.26
C GLN A 217 -12.68 1.52 8.85
N ALA A 218 -12.73 0.48 8.01
CA ALA A 218 -13.29 0.57 6.67
C ALA A 218 -14.79 0.90 6.68
N GLU A 219 -15.56 0.28 7.58
CA GLU A 219 -16.98 0.56 7.77
C GLU A 219 -17.22 2.02 8.19
N ALA A 220 -16.41 2.54 9.12
CA ALA A 220 -16.49 3.94 9.54
C ALA A 220 -16.18 4.92 8.38
N LEU A 221 -15.12 4.65 7.61
CA LEU A 221 -14.75 5.44 6.44
C LEU A 221 -15.85 5.40 5.36
N ALA A 222 -16.44 4.23 5.11
CA ALA A 222 -17.53 4.07 4.16
C ALA A 222 -18.78 4.85 4.59
N ALA A 223 -19.13 4.80 5.88
CA ALA A 223 -20.26 5.56 6.42
C ALA A 223 -20.07 7.08 6.27
N GLU A 224 -18.85 7.59 6.48
CA GLU A 224 -18.52 9.00 6.31
C GLU A 224 -18.54 9.44 4.83
N SER A 225 -17.98 8.61 3.94
CA SER A 225 -17.83 8.93 2.51
C SER A 225 -19.07 8.57 1.66
N GLY A 226 -20.08 7.95 2.25
CA GLY A 226 -21.31 7.52 1.56
C GLY A 226 -21.14 6.28 0.68
N GLY A 227 -20.17 5.42 1.02
CA GLY A 227 -19.94 4.10 0.42
C GLY A 227 -20.54 2.97 1.24
N SER A 228 -20.07 1.74 1.02
CA SER A 228 -20.41 0.57 1.84
C SER A 228 -19.27 -0.44 1.87
N VAL A 229 -19.25 -1.32 2.88
CA VAL A 229 -18.35 -2.46 2.97
C VAL A 229 -19.18 -3.71 3.20
N GLU A 230 -18.98 -4.73 2.37
CA GLU A 230 -19.65 -6.03 2.46
C GLU A 230 -18.60 -7.15 2.41
N LEU A 231 -18.71 -8.11 3.34
CA LEU A 231 -17.85 -9.30 3.36
C LEU A 231 -18.66 -10.53 2.96
N GLY A 232 -18.08 -11.42 2.15
CA GLY A 232 -18.68 -12.69 1.79
C GLY A 232 -17.67 -13.78 1.44
N HIS A 233 -18.18 -15.02 1.33
CA HIS A 233 -17.39 -16.20 0.97
C HIS A 233 -17.74 -16.77 -0.41
N ASP A 234 -18.71 -16.17 -1.09
CA ASP A 234 -19.08 -16.52 -2.46
C ASP A 234 -18.43 -15.51 -3.44
N GLN A 235 -17.35 -15.94 -4.10
CA GLN A 235 -16.65 -15.13 -5.09
C GLN A 235 -17.58 -14.70 -6.22
N ALA A 236 -18.45 -15.59 -6.69
CA ALA A 236 -19.33 -15.30 -7.80
C ALA A 236 -20.35 -14.20 -7.45
N ALA A 237 -20.94 -14.28 -6.25
CA ALA A 237 -21.89 -13.29 -5.78
C ALA A 237 -21.23 -11.92 -5.59
N ALA A 238 -20.00 -11.87 -5.05
CA ALA A 238 -19.28 -10.61 -4.86
C ALA A 238 -18.91 -9.94 -6.20
N LEU A 239 -18.50 -10.74 -7.20
CA LEU A 239 -18.11 -10.22 -8.52
C LEU A 239 -19.30 -9.65 -9.30
N ALA A 240 -20.53 -10.11 -9.05
CA ALA A 240 -21.72 -9.64 -9.73
C ALA A 240 -21.89 -8.10 -9.66
N GLY A 241 -21.98 -7.46 -10.82
CA GLY A 241 -22.15 -6.00 -10.93
C GLY A 241 -20.94 -5.18 -10.48
N SER A 242 -19.76 -5.80 -10.33
CA SER A 242 -18.53 -5.07 -10.01
C SER A 242 -18.04 -4.27 -11.21
N ARG A 243 -17.66 -3.01 -10.99
CA ARG A 243 -16.96 -2.15 -11.95
C ARG A 243 -15.45 -2.38 -11.92
N ALA A 244 -14.90 -2.87 -10.82
CA ALA A 244 -13.51 -3.25 -10.75
C ALA A 244 -13.32 -4.49 -9.87
N VAL A 245 -12.40 -5.35 -10.27
CA VAL A 245 -12.01 -6.56 -9.52
C VAL A 245 -10.54 -6.45 -9.17
N TYR A 246 -10.26 -6.30 -7.89
CA TYR A 246 -8.91 -6.32 -7.35
C TYR A 246 -8.57 -7.74 -6.90
N ALA A 247 -7.73 -8.43 -7.66
CA ALA A 247 -7.25 -9.76 -7.29
C ALA A 247 -6.06 -9.63 -6.35
N LYS A 248 -6.06 -10.34 -5.22
CA LYS A 248 -4.92 -10.36 -4.31
C LYS A 248 -4.87 -11.62 -3.46
N ALA A 249 -3.72 -12.27 -3.39
CA ALA A 249 -3.48 -13.30 -2.37
C ALA A 249 -3.06 -12.68 -1.01
N TRP A 250 -3.60 -13.18 0.10
CA TRP A 250 -3.09 -12.89 1.45
C TRP A 250 -3.19 -14.13 2.34
N GLY A 251 -2.37 -14.17 3.39
CA GLY A 251 -2.28 -15.31 4.31
C GLY A 251 -3.51 -15.47 5.19
N PRO A 252 -3.69 -16.66 5.78
CA PRO A 252 -4.82 -16.94 6.67
C PRO A 252 -4.75 -16.10 7.95
N VAL A 253 -5.78 -16.20 8.79
CA VAL A 253 -5.74 -15.68 10.17
C VAL A 253 -4.60 -16.36 10.93
N LEU A 254 -3.84 -15.57 11.69
CA LEU A 254 -2.66 -16.03 12.43
C LEU A 254 -2.89 -16.02 13.95
N PRO A 255 -2.32 -16.99 14.70
CA PRO A 255 -1.54 -18.14 14.20
C PRO A 255 -2.42 -19.11 13.41
N ALA A 256 -1.88 -19.64 12.31
CA ALA A 256 -2.65 -20.49 11.40
C ALA A 256 -3.09 -21.79 12.08
N ALA A 257 -4.32 -22.22 11.83
CA ALA A 257 -4.87 -23.47 12.37
C ALA A 257 -4.23 -24.75 11.77
N GLY A 258 -3.32 -24.61 10.81
CA GLY A 258 -2.65 -25.71 10.13
C GLY A 258 -1.50 -25.21 9.25
N ASP A 259 -1.13 -26.01 8.24
CA ASP A 259 -0.11 -25.61 7.26
C ASP A 259 -0.64 -24.47 6.38
N ALA A 260 -0.19 -23.25 6.68
CA ALA A 260 -0.57 -22.05 5.95
C ALA A 260 -0.27 -22.14 4.44
N ALA A 261 0.80 -22.83 4.02
CA ALA A 261 1.09 -22.98 2.60
C ALA A 261 0.09 -23.93 1.92
N ALA A 262 -0.31 -25.00 2.60
CA ALA A 262 -1.35 -25.90 2.12
C ALA A 262 -2.72 -25.20 2.02
N MET A 263 -3.08 -24.37 3.01
CA MET A 263 -4.30 -23.56 2.97
C MET A 263 -4.35 -22.64 1.75
N MET A 264 -3.24 -21.97 1.42
CA MET A 264 -3.17 -21.07 0.26
C MET A 264 -3.34 -21.80 -1.08
N GLN A 265 -3.01 -23.09 -1.13
CA GLN A 265 -3.10 -23.92 -2.34
C GLN A 265 -4.41 -24.72 -2.43
N ALA A 266 -5.22 -24.72 -1.38
CA ALA A 266 -6.47 -25.48 -1.31
C ALA A 266 -7.61 -24.92 -2.19
N HIS A 267 -7.45 -23.69 -2.69
CA HIS A 267 -8.50 -22.94 -3.39
C HIS A 267 -8.05 -22.45 -4.79
N PRO A 268 -7.61 -23.34 -5.70
CA PRO A 268 -7.17 -22.93 -7.04
C PRO A 268 -8.30 -22.35 -7.90
N ASP A 269 -9.55 -22.69 -7.58
CA ASP A 269 -10.77 -22.20 -8.22
C ASP A 269 -11.04 -20.70 -8.01
N TRP A 270 -10.38 -20.10 -7.00
CA TRP A 270 -10.45 -18.65 -6.73
C TRP A 270 -9.53 -17.81 -7.63
N GLN A 271 -8.77 -18.42 -8.53
CA GLN A 271 -8.01 -17.68 -9.54
C GLN A 271 -8.93 -16.74 -10.32
N VAL A 272 -8.53 -15.47 -10.46
CA VAL A 272 -9.30 -14.51 -11.25
C VAL A 272 -8.94 -14.67 -12.73
N GLY A 273 -9.87 -15.20 -13.52
CA GLY A 273 -9.74 -15.35 -14.97
C GLY A 273 -10.95 -14.80 -15.74
N PRO A 274 -11.01 -15.06 -17.05
CA PRO A 274 -12.12 -14.61 -17.90
C PRO A 274 -13.51 -15.05 -17.39
N ALA A 275 -13.63 -16.25 -16.82
CA ALA A 275 -14.88 -16.75 -16.27
C ALA A 275 -15.34 -15.96 -15.03
N GLN A 276 -14.41 -15.56 -14.16
CA GLN A 276 -14.68 -14.69 -13.01
C GLN A 276 -15.04 -13.28 -13.49
N MET A 277 -14.27 -12.70 -14.40
CA MET A 277 -14.54 -11.37 -14.95
C MET A 277 -15.86 -11.28 -15.72
N ALA A 278 -16.32 -12.37 -16.35
CA ALA A 278 -17.61 -12.42 -17.01
C ALA A 278 -18.81 -12.28 -16.06
N ARG A 279 -18.60 -12.39 -14.73
CA ARG A 279 -19.62 -12.11 -13.71
C ARG A 279 -19.69 -10.62 -13.34
N ALA A 280 -18.61 -9.89 -13.57
CA ALA A 280 -18.55 -8.45 -13.37
C ALA A 280 -19.20 -7.69 -14.53
N GLU A 281 -19.23 -6.37 -14.44
CA GLU A 281 -19.69 -5.52 -15.55
C GLU A 281 -18.81 -5.71 -16.80
N THR A 282 -19.38 -5.51 -17.99
CA THR A 282 -18.67 -5.78 -19.27
C THR A 282 -17.42 -4.92 -19.49
N ASP A 283 -17.36 -3.75 -18.85
CA ASP A 283 -16.23 -2.81 -18.86
C ASP A 283 -15.51 -2.76 -17.51
N ALA A 284 -15.62 -3.84 -16.72
CA ALA A 284 -14.93 -3.96 -15.45
C ALA A 284 -13.40 -4.07 -15.64
N SER A 285 -12.66 -3.33 -14.81
CA SER A 285 -11.19 -3.38 -14.82
C SER A 285 -10.67 -4.42 -13.83
N LEU A 286 -9.61 -5.11 -14.21
CA LEU A 286 -8.78 -5.92 -13.31
C LEU A 286 -7.67 -5.05 -12.71
N LEU A 287 -7.53 -5.08 -11.39
CA LEU A 287 -6.41 -4.50 -10.65
C LEU A 287 -5.63 -5.59 -9.90
N HIS A 288 -4.32 -5.35 -9.70
CA HIS A 288 -3.42 -6.19 -8.91
C HIS A 288 -2.12 -5.41 -8.62
N CYS A 289 -1.68 -5.29 -7.36
CA CYS A 289 -0.51 -4.47 -6.95
C CYS A 289 0.84 -4.86 -7.59
N LEU A 290 0.90 -6.08 -8.13
CA LEU A 290 2.11 -6.79 -8.58
C LEU A 290 3.07 -7.09 -7.39
N PRO A 291 4.08 -7.97 -7.53
CA PRO A 291 4.23 -8.93 -8.63
C PRO A 291 3.08 -9.94 -8.59
N VAL A 292 2.62 -10.37 -9.77
CA VAL A 292 1.54 -11.36 -9.91
C VAL A 292 2.11 -12.67 -10.43
N ARG A 293 1.64 -13.80 -9.89
CA ARG A 293 1.91 -15.11 -10.49
C ARG A 293 0.87 -15.41 -11.57
N ARG A 294 1.27 -15.24 -12.83
CA ARG A 294 0.46 -15.60 -14.01
C ARG A 294 0.00 -17.05 -13.93
N ASN A 295 -1.28 -17.30 -14.22
CA ASN A 295 -1.94 -18.61 -14.15
C ASN A 295 -1.92 -19.26 -12.75
N VAL A 296 -1.69 -18.47 -11.70
CA VAL A 296 -1.92 -18.85 -10.31
C VAL A 296 -2.92 -17.89 -9.71
N GLU A 297 -2.53 -16.63 -9.50
CA GLU A 297 -3.41 -15.60 -8.94
C GLU A 297 -4.42 -15.08 -9.98
N VAL A 298 -3.90 -14.81 -11.18
CA VAL A 298 -4.66 -14.24 -12.29
C VAL A 298 -4.29 -14.95 -13.59
N ALA A 299 -5.30 -15.26 -14.41
CA ALA A 299 -5.09 -15.84 -15.74
C ALA A 299 -4.23 -14.91 -16.63
N ALA A 300 -3.24 -15.47 -17.32
CA ALA A 300 -2.32 -14.68 -18.16
C ALA A 300 -3.05 -13.87 -19.25
N THR A 301 -4.06 -14.47 -19.89
CA THR A 301 -4.87 -13.82 -20.93
C THR A 301 -5.59 -12.57 -20.43
N LEU A 302 -5.99 -12.55 -19.15
CA LEU A 302 -6.65 -11.40 -18.56
C LEU A 302 -5.66 -10.26 -18.29
N LEU A 303 -4.44 -10.58 -17.83
CA LEU A 303 -3.38 -9.58 -17.60
C LEU A 303 -2.95 -8.85 -18.88
N ASP A 304 -3.04 -9.53 -20.02
CA ASP A 304 -2.70 -8.98 -21.35
C ASP A 304 -3.92 -8.36 -22.05
N SER A 305 -5.10 -8.37 -21.43
CA SER A 305 -6.33 -7.83 -21.99
C SER A 305 -6.50 -6.33 -21.72
N PRO A 306 -7.37 -5.63 -22.48
CA PRO A 306 -7.71 -4.22 -22.22
C PRO A 306 -8.35 -3.96 -20.84
N ALA A 307 -8.93 -4.99 -20.22
CA ALA A 307 -9.50 -4.90 -18.87
C ALA A 307 -8.40 -4.77 -17.79
N SER A 308 -7.17 -5.18 -18.09
CA SER A 308 -6.05 -5.09 -17.15
C SER A 308 -5.61 -3.64 -16.96
N ALA A 309 -5.66 -3.18 -15.72
CA ALA A 309 -5.15 -1.86 -15.33
C ALA A 309 -3.83 -1.93 -14.56
N VAL A 310 -3.19 -3.11 -14.48
CA VAL A 310 -2.03 -3.36 -13.59
C VAL A 310 -0.80 -2.49 -13.92
N VAL A 311 -0.64 -2.08 -15.18
CA VAL A 311 0.46 -1.21 -15.62
C VAL A 311 0.16 0.25 -15.26
N ASP A 312 -1.04 0.74 -15.56
CA ASP A 312 -1.46 2.11 -15.19
C ASP A 312 -1.46 2.30 -13.66
N GLN A 313 -1.92 1.28 -12.93
CA GLN A 313 -1.84 1.20 -11.47
C GLN A 313 -0.40 1.27 -10.97
N ALA A 314 0.53 0.58 -11.64
CA ALA A 314 1.94 0.64 -11.28
C ALA A 314 2.57 2.00 -11.61
N GLU A 315 2.16 2.67 -12.69
CA GLU A 315 2.58 4.04 -13.00
C GLU A 315 2.06 5.03 -11.95
N ASN A 316 0.80 4.90 -11.53
CA ASN A 316 0.16 5.78 -10.56
C ASN A 316 0.83 5.82 -9.19
N ARG A 317 1.66 4.82 -8.86
CA ARG A 317 2.58 4.88 -7.73
C ARG A 317 3.50 6.10 -7.78
N PHE A 318 4.08 6.40 -8.95
CA PHE A 318 4.96 7.54 -9.15
C PHE A 318 4.23 8.86 -8.85
N HIS A 319 3.01 9.04 -9.35
CA HIS A 319 2.25 10.27 -9.17
C HIS A 319 1.79 10.47 -7.72
N VAL A 320 1.29 9.40 -7.08
CA VAL A 320 0.89 9.45 -5.67
C VAL A 320 2.09 9.73 -4.75
N GLN A 321 3.23 9.07 -4.99
CA GLN A 321 4.42 9.26 -4.16
C GLN A 321 4.95 10.69 -4.23
N ARG A 322 4.91 11.34 -5.40
CA ARG A 322 5.21 12.77 -5.55
C ARG A 322 4.38 13.60 -4.58
N VAL A 323 3.05 13.42 -4.61
CA VAL A 323 2.12 14.19 -3.78
C VAL A 323 2.37 13.94 -2.30
N LEU A 324 2.62 12.69 -1.90
CA LEU A 324 2.90 12.36 -0.50
C LEU A 324 4.21 12.98 -0.01
N LEU A 325 5.27 12.97 -0.82
CA LEU A 325 6.55 13.60 -0.49
C LEU A 325 6.40 15.12 -0.31
N ASP A 326 5.71 15.78 -1.24
CA ASP A 326 5.41 17.21 -1.18
C ASP A 326 4.57 17.57 0.05
N MET A 327 3.50 16.80 0.31
CA MET A 327 2.67 16.98 1.49
C MET A 327 3.44 16.82 2.80
N ALA A 328 4.37 15.86 2.86
CA ALA A 328 5.19 15.62 4.05
C ALA A 328 6.20 16.75 4.31
N LEU A 329 6.76 17.36 3.25
CA LEU A 329 7.63 18.53 3.32
C LEU A 329 6.87 19.80 3.75
N GLY A 330 5.58 19.87 3.43
CA GLY A 330 4.75 21.05 3.64
C GLY A 330 5.00 22.12 2.57
N GLN A 331 3.92 22.69 2.03
CA GLN A 331 3.93 23.62 0.88
C GLN A 331 4.81 24.89 1.05
N SER A 332 5.39 25.15 2.24
CA SER A 332 6.23 26.31 2.55
C SER A 332 7.74 26.04 2.61
N ALA A 333 8.21 24.79 2.72
CA ALA A 333 9.66 24.52 2.89
C ALA A 333 10.47 24.79 1.60
N LEU A 334 9.81 24.82 0.44
CA LEU A 334 10.45 25.02 -0.87
C LEU A 334 10.47 26.49 -1.30
N THR A 335 9.51 27.30 -0.84
CA THR A 335 9.47 28.74 -1.12
C THR A 335 10.54 29.51 -0.36
N GLU A 336 10.93 29.06 0.83
CA GLU A 336 12.06 29.65 1.58
C GLU A 336 13.41 29.25 0.99
N ARG A 337 13.55 28.03 0.44
CA ARG A 337 14.81 27.59 -0.20
C ARG A 337 15.02 28.18 -1.61
N SER A 338 13.97 28.63 -2.30
CA SER A 338 14.14 29.35 -3.58
C SER A 338 14.40 30.85 -3.41
N ALA A 339 14.30 31.37 -2.19
CA ALA A 339 14.48 32.79 -1.87
C ALA A 339 15.80 33.11 -1.13
N ALA A 340 16.64 32.09 -0.89
CA ALA A 340 17.97 32.20 -0.30
C ALA A 340 19.04 31.77 -1.33
#